data_AF-A0A821IXG3-F1
#
_entry.id   AF-A0A821IXG3-F1
#
_cell.length_a   1.000
_cell.length_b   1.000
_cell.length_c   1.000
_cell.angle_alpha   90.00
_cell.angle_beta   90.00
_cell.angle_gamma   90.00
#
_symmetry.space_group_name_H-M   'P 1'
#
loop_
_entity.id
_entity.type
_entity.pdbx_description
1 polymer ?
#
loop_
_entity_poly.entity_id
_entity_poly.type
_entity_poly.pdbx_seq_one_letter_code
_entity_poly.pdbx_strand_id
1 'polypeptide(L)'
;RTVTTIAGQAPVDVECKTLLGKTHVYSENKDIFDCMLNQTNIGNNNNKFYVIQLLEDNNGKKYHVWLRWGRVGYTGQTYLESFDGNLNDAKRFFCHKYVVYIQ
;
A
#
# COMPACT_ATOMS: atom_id res chain seq x y z
N ARG A 1 18.22 -4.18 -18.72
CA ARG A 1 16.74 -4.23 -18.69
C ARG A 1 16.36 -5.34 -17.74
N THR A 2 16.02 -5.00 -16.51
CA THR A 2 15.67 -6.00 -15.48
C THR A 2 14.17 -6.23 -15.59
N VAL A 3 13.77 -7.43 -16.02
CA VAL A 3 12.37 -7.84 -16.03
C VAL A 3 12.07 -8.37 -14.64
N THR A 4 11.41 -7.56 -13.81
CA THR A 4 10.98 -7.98 -12.49
C THR A 4 9.69 -8.77 -12.65
N THR A 5 9.77 -10.09 -12.44
CA THR A 5 8.60 -10.97 -12.35
C THR A 5 7.72 -10.47 -11.20
N ILE A 6 6.56 -9.90 -11.51
CA ILE A 6 5.63 -9.41 -10.49
C ILE A 6 4.97 -10.65 -9.86
N ALA A 7 5.45 -11.06 -8.70
CA ALA A 7 4.71 -11.97 -7.85
C ALA A 7 3.56 -11.16 -7.26
N GLY A 8 2.34 -11.34 -7.76
CA GLY A 8 1.16 -10.58 -7.34
C GLY A 8 0.44 -9.89 -8.49
N GLN A 9 -0.87 -9.67 -8.33
CA GLN A 9 -1.70 -9.00 -9.32
C GLN A 9 -1.42 -7.48 -9.39
N ALA A 10 -0.82 -6.92 -8.35
CA ALA A 10 -0.40 -5.51 -8.28
C ALA A 10 1.07 -5.39 -7.82
N PRO A 11 1.82 -4.41 -8.33
CA PRO A 11 3.19 -4.16 -7.89
C PRO A 11 3.23 -3.49 -6.51
N VAL A 12 4.26 -3.83 -5.72
CA VAL A 12 4.59 -3.09 -4.48
C VAL A 12 5.04 -1.67 -4.84
N ASP A 13 4.61 -0.68 -4.07
CA ASP A 13 5.01 0.72 -4.22
C ASP A 13 6.55 0.84 -4.23
N VAL A 14 7.08 1.50 -5.25
CA VAL A 14 8.52 1.68 -5.47
C VAL A 14 9.21 2.44 -4.34
N GLU A 15 8.46 3.24 -3.57
CA GLU A 15 8.99 3.96 -2.41
C GLU A 15 9.10 3.08 -1.15
N CYS A 16 8.51 1.87 -1.15
CA CYS A 16 8.69 0.88 -0.09
C CYS A 16 10.04 0.15 -0.23
N LYS A 17 11.14 0.90 -0.28
CA LYS A 17 12.50 0.42 -0.62
C LYS A 17 13.00 -0.73 0.24
N THR A 18 12.53 -0.82 1.49
CA THR A 18 12.96 -1.84 2.45
C THR A 18 12.37 -3.23 2.13
N LEU A 19 11.16 -3.27 1.59
CA LEU A 19 10.38 -4.48 1.32
C LEU A 19 10.23 -4.79 -0.18
N LEU A 20 10.66 -3.87 -1.06
CA LEU A 20 10.66 -4.06 -2.50
C LEU A 20 11.43 -5.33 -2.89
N GLY A 21 10.77 -6.21 -3.64
CA GLY A 21 11.33 -7.51 -4.07
C GLY A 21 11.39 -8.59 -2.99
N LYS A 22 11.12 -8.26 -1.72
CA LYS A 22 11.02 -9.21 -0.60
C LYS A 22 9.58 -9.58 -0.25
N THR A 23 8.65 -8.71 -0.64
CA THR A 23 7.21 -8.85 -0.42
C THR A 23 6.45 -8.78 -1.74
N HIS A 24 5.18 -9.15 -1.69
CA HIS A 24 4.19 -8.91 -2.73
C HIS A 24 2.91 -8.31 -2.13
N VAL A 25 2.09 -7.68 -2.98
CA VAL A 25 0.76 -7.23 -2.56
C VAL A 25 -0.11 -8.46 -2.26
N TYR A 26 -0.66 -8.48 -1.05
CA TYR A 26 -1.54 -9.55 -0.61
C TYR A 26 -2.85 -9.53 -1.41
N SER A 27 -3.32 -10.72 -1.75
CA SER A 27 -4.61 -10.91 -2.41
C SER A 27 -5.35 -12.08 -1.79
N GLU A 28 -6.67 -11.96 -1.67
CA GLU A 28 -7.55 -13.02 -1.17
C GLU A 28 -8.71 -13.18 -2.15
N ASN A 29 -8.85 -14.38 -2.73
CA ASN A 29 -9.82 -14.66 -3.78
C ASN A 29 -9.64 -13.73 -5.00
N LYS A 30 -10.51 -12.73 -5.13
CA LYS A 30 -10.50 -11.71 -6.20
C LYS A 30 -10.13 -10.32 -5.67
N ASP A 31 -9.96 -10.18 -4.36
CA ASP A 31 -9.69 -8.90 -3.72
C ASP A 31 -8.17 -8.71 -3.64
N ILE A 32 -7.70 -7.64 -4.27
CA ILE A 32 -6.31 -7.19 -4.18
C ILE A 32 -6.27 -6.07 -3.14
N PHE A 33 -5.42 -6.21 -2.12
CA PHE A 33 -5.30 -5.22 -1.05
C PHE A 33 -4.32 -4.11 -1.44
N ASP A 34 -4.63 -3.44 -2.56
CA ASP A 34 -3.93 -2.29 -3.11
C ASP A 34 -4.95 -1.21 -3.45
N CYS A 35 -4.77 -0.02 -2.90
CA CYS A 35 -5.66 1.11 -3.13
C CYS A 35 -4.86 2.39 -3.35
N MET A 36 -5.15 3.07 -4.45
CA MET A 36 -4.69 4.44 -4.71
C MET A 36 -5.90 5.38 -4.75
N LEU A 37 -5.93 6.34 -3.84
CA LEU A 37 -6.96 7.36 -3.70
C LEU A 37 -6.38 8.71 -4.12
N ASN A 38 -7.17 9.51 -4.83
CA ASN A 38 -6.79 10.85 -5.25
C ASN A 38 -7.92 11.83 -4.91
N GLN A 39 -7.58 12.92 -4.21
CA GLN A 39 -8.51 13.96 -3.82
C GLN A 39 -8.11 15.27 -4.51
N THR A 40 -8.97 15.74 -5.41
CA THR A 40 -8.77 17.02 -6.13
C THR A 40 -9.85 18.02 -5.74
N ASN A 41 -9.46 19.10 -5.06
CA ASN A 41 -10.32 20.25 -4.82
C ASN A 41 -9.91 21.39 -5.77
N ILE A 42 -10.76 21.65 -6.77
CA ILE A 42 -10.52 22.65 -7.83
C ILE A 42 -10.46 24.06 -7.25
N GLY A 43 -11.28 24.38 -6.23
CA GLY A 43 -11.35 25.71 -5.65
C GLY A 43 -10.07 26.14 -4.91
N ASN A 44 -9.36 25.18 -4.31
CA ASN A 44 -8.14 25.43 -3.53
C ASN A 44 -6.86 24.89 -4.19
N ASN A 45 -6.92 24.41 -5.44
CA ASN A 45 -5.83 23.71 -6.13
C ASN A 45 -5.15 22.65 -5.25
N ASN A 46 -5.95 21.90 -4.48
CA ASN A 46 -5.45 20.90 -3.56
C ASN A 46 -5.57 19.54 -4.24
N ASN A 47 -4.43 19.01 -4.69
CA ASN A 47 -4.35 17.70 -5.34
C ASN A 47 -3.52 16.78 -4.46
N LYS A 48 -4.19 15.89 -3.72
CA LYS A 48 -3.55 14.98 -2.77
C LYS A 48 -3.77 13.53 -3.20
N PHE A 49 -2.73 12.72 -3.06
CA PHE A 49 -2.83 11.28 -3.24
C PHE A 49 -2.65 10.55 -1.91
N TYR A 50 -3.14 9.32 -1.89
CA TYR A 50 -2.93 8.35 -0.82
C TYR A 50 -2.89 6.95 -1.40
N VAL A 51 -1.79 6.25 -1.14
CA VAL A 51 -1.57 4.85 -1.48
C VAL A 51 -1.63 4.08 -0.18
N ILE A 52 -2.31 2.94 -0.19
CA ILE A 52 -2.28 1.95 0.89
C ILE A 52 -2.20 0.55 0.29
N GLN A 53 -1.28 -0.26 0.81
CA GLN A 53 -1.06 -1.64 0.36
C GLN A 53 -0.91 -2.56 1.57
N LEU A 54 -1.57 -3.72 1.54
CA LEU A 54 -1.26 -4.84 2.44
C LEU A 54 -0.25 -5.74 1.73
N LEU A 55 0.89 -5.96 2.36
CA LEU A 55 2.02 -6.70 1.81
C LEU A 55 2.21 -7.99 2.58
N GLU A 56 2.56 -9.08 1.86
CA GLU A 56 2.97 -10.36 2.43
C GLU A 56 4.41 -10.68 2.04
N ASP A 57 5.21 -11.16 2.99
CA ASP A 57 6.58 -11.63 2.74
C ASP A 57 6.59 -12.83 1.78
N ASN A 58 7.53 -12.83 0.83
CA ASN A 58 7.66 -13.93 -0.13
C ASN A 58 8.12 -15.24 0.52
N ASN A 59 8.78 -15.15 1.68
CA ASN A 59 9.45 -16.27 2.34
C ASN A 59 8.75 -16.73 3.63
N GLY A 60 7.57 -16.21 3.94
CA GLY A 60 6.84 -16.59 5.15
C GLY A 60 5.58 -15.79 5.36
N LYS A 61 4.76 -16.22 6.33
CA LYS A 61 3.54 -15.52 6.71
C LYS A 61 3.88 -14.33 7.59
N LYS A 62 4.45 -13.28 7.01
CA LYS A 62 4.61 -11.98 7.65
C LYS A 62 3.89 -10.92 6.84
N TYR A 63 3.14 -10.08 7.53
CA TYR A 63 2.29 -9.09 6.89
C TYR A 63 2.69 -7.68 7.30
N HIS A 64 2.57 -6.76 6.35
CA HIS A 64 2.85 -5.35 6.55
C HIS A 64 1.75 -4.50 5.91
N VAL A 65 1.52 -3.31 6.43
CA VAL A 65 0.69 -2.31 5.75
C VAL A 65 1.56 -1.11 5.41
N TRP A 66 1.70 -0.86 4.11
CA TRP A 66 2.40 0.30 3.56
C TRP A 66 1.41 1.41 3.26
N LEU A 67 1.77 2.64 3.61
CA LEU A 67 1.03 3.84 3.26
C LEU A 67 1.96 4.89 2.69
N ARG A 68 1.47 5.64 1.69
CA ARG A 68 2.17 6.81 1.17
C ARG A 68 1.17 7.90 0.79
N TRP A 69 1.38 9.12 1.22
CA TRP A 69 0.44 10.22 0.96
C TRP A 69 1.14 11.55 0.76
N GLY A 70 0.52 12.46 0.03
CA GLY A 70 1.09 13.78 -0.18
C GLY A 70 0.46 14.52 -1.33
N ARG A 71 1.15 15.58 -1.78
CA ARG A 71 0.75 16.34 -2.95
C ARG A 71 1.10 15.55 -4.22
N VAL A 72 0.17 15.45 -5.16
CA VAL A 72 0.40 14.81 -6.46
C VAL A 72 1.60 15.46 -7.16
N GLY A 73 2.47 14.63 -7.75
CA GLY A 73 3.73 15.06 -8.38
C GLY A 73 4.93 15.07 -7.43
N TYR A 74 4.73 14.85 -6.14
CA TYR A 74 5.80 14.70 -5.14
C TYR A 74 5.80 13.30 -4.54
N THR A 75 6.92 12.88 -3.94
CA THR A 75 7.07 11.57 -3.30
C THR A 75 6.08 11.37 -2.16
N GLY A 76 5.81 12.42 -1.39
CA GLY A 76 4.95 12.38 -0.21
C GLY A 76 5.64 11.84 1.04
N GLN A 77 4.85 11.64 2.09
CA GLN A 77 5.23 10.97 3.33
C GLN A 77 4.86 9.50 3.26
N THR A 78 5.56 8.68 4.03
CA THR A 78 5.41 7.23 4.05
C THR A 78 5.22 6.71 5.46
N TYR A 79 4.52 5.59 5.60
CA TYR A 79 4.40 4.85 6.85
C TYR A 79 4.38 3.35 6.57
N LEU A 80 5.03 2.57 7.42
CA LEU A 80 5.08 1.12 7.31
C LEU A 80 4.82 0.52 8.69
N GLU A 81 3.75 -0.27 8.80
CA GLU A 81 3.42 -1.04 10.00
C GLU A 81 3.66 -2.53 9.74
N SER A 82 4.23 -3.23 10.71
CA SER A 82 4.47 -4.68 10.62
C SER A 82 3.57 -5.42 11.59
N PHE A 83 2.99 -6.53 11.14
CA PHE A 83 2.04 -7.35 11.89
C PHE A 83 2.51 -8.79 12.13
N ASP A 84 3.76 -9.10 11.75
CA ASP A 84 4.30 -10.46 11.76
C ASP A 84 3.29 -11.45 11.18
N GLY A 85 3.01 -12.57 11.87
CA GLY A 85 2.07 -13.59 11.42
C GLY A 85 0.58 -13.23 11.49
N ASN A 86 0.21 -12.02 11.87
CA ASN A 86 -1.17 -11.66 12.18
C ASN A 86 -1.87 -10.95 11.01
N LEU A 87 -2.37 -11.74 10.06
CA LEU A 87 -3.10 -11.24 8.89
C LEU A 87 -4.37 -10.46 9.26
N ASN A 88 -5.10 -10.89 10.29
CA ASN A 88 -6.37 -10.27 10.66
C ASN A 88 -6.16 -8.84 11.15
N ASP A 89 -5.11 -8.60 11.93
CA ASP A 89 -4.80 -7.26 12.42
C ASP A 89 -4.26 -6.37 11.29
N ALA A 90 -3.48 -6.92 10.36
CA ALA A 90 -3.09 -6.20 9.14
C ALA A 90 -4.30 -5.78 8.30
N LYS A 91 -5.28 -6.68 8.08
CA LYS A 91 -6.52 -6.38 7.36
C LYS A 91 -7.36 -5.32 8.08
N ARG A 92 -7.51 -5.42 9.41
CA ARG A 92 -8.23 -4.42 10.21
C ARG A 92 -7.58 -3.04 10.10
N PHE A 93 -6.26 -2.98 10.20
CA PHE A 93 -5.52 -1.74 10.08
C PHE A 93 -5.67 -1.13 8.68
N PHE A 94 -5.53 -1.94 7.62
CA PHE A 94 -5.77 -1.53 6.25
C PHE A 94 -7.17 -0.92 6.07
N CYS A 95 -8.22 -1.66 6.47
CA CYS A 95 -9.60 -1.21 6.34
C CYS A 95 -9.87 0.06 7.15
N HIS A 96 -9.34 0.14 8.38
CA HIS A 96 -9.50 1.32 9.23
C HIS A 96 -8.87 2.56 8.58
N LYS A 97 -7.63 2.45 8.09
CA LYS A 97 -6.93 3.56 7.42
C LYS A 97 -7.60 3.97 6.12
N TYR A 98 -8.08 2.99 5.34
CA TYR A 98 -8.87 3.25 4.14
C TYR A 98 -10.12 4.07 4.44
N VAL A 99 -10.93 3.63 5.42
CA VAL A 99 -12.17 4.33 5.81
C VAL A 99 -11.90 5.73 6.35
N VAL A 100 -10.85 5.90 7.16
CA VAL A 100 -10.48 7.22 7.72
C VAL A 100 -10.06 8.20 6.62
N TYR A 101 -9.44 7.74 5.53
CA TYR A 101 -8.99 8.65 4.46
C TYR A 101 -10.09 9.04 3.48
N ILE A 102 -11.09 8.18 3.25
CA ILE A 102 -12.20 8.48 2.33
C ILE A 102 -13.27 9.41 2.95
N GLN A 103 -13.25 9.61 4.28
CA GLN A 103 -14.10 10.56 5.00
C GLN A 103 -13.50 11.96 4.99
#